data_AF-A0A7C4CMI4-F1
#
_entry.id   AF-A0A7C4CMI4-F1
#
_cell.length_a   1.000
_cell.length_b   1.000
_cell.length_c   1.000
_cell.angle_alpha   90.00
_cell.angle_beta   90.00
_cell.angle_gamma   90.00
#
_symmetry.space_group_name_H-M   'P 1'
#
loop_
_entity.id
_entity.type
_entity.pdbx_description
1 polymer ?
#
loop_
_entity_poly.entity_id
_entity_poly.type
_entity_poly.pdbx_seq_one_letter_code
_entity_poly.pdbx_strand_id
1 'polypeptide(L)' 'MDESWPVRESGAGIITPIDPKIFAENIITLLEDKKLAKELTKKGIEYARRFSWDDMIKKYVELFIKITEE' A
#
# COMPACT_ATOMS: atom_id res chain seq x y z
N MET A 1 -1.32 14.94 7.82
CA MET A 1 -1.34 14.02 6.66
C MET A 1 -1.87 12.69 7.18
N ASP A 2 -2.79 12.04 6.48
CA ASP A 2 -3.26 10.72 6.90
C ASP A 2 -2.19 9.68 6.57
N GLU A 3 -1.45 9.22 7.57
CA GLU A 3 -0.31 8.30 7.40
C GLU A 3 -0.73 6.89 6.97
N SER A 4 -2.03 6.56 7.06
CA SER A 4 -2.56 5.27 6.60
C SER A 4 -2.69 5.16 5.08
N TRP A 5 -2.41 6.25 4.35
CA TRP A 5 -2.61 6.32 2.91
C TRP A 5 -1.98 5.17 2.09
N PRO A 6 -0.75 4.67 2.38
CA PRO A 6 -0.17 3.58 1.60
C PRO A 6 -0.94 2.27 1.80
N VAL A 7 -1.42 2.03 3.02
CA VAL A 7 -2.21 0.84 3.37
C VAL A 7 -3.61 0.94 2.76
N ARG A 8 -4.21 2.13 2.76
CA ARG A 8 -5.52 2.39 2.14
C ARG A 8 -5.47 2.21 0.63
N GLU A 9 -4.48 2.78 -0.04
CA GLU A 9 -4.36 2.70 -1.50
C GLU A 9 -3.98 1.30 -1.98
N SER A 10 -3.09 0.61 -1.25
CA SER A 10 -2.72 -0.76 -1.59
C SER A 10 -3.82 -1.76 -1.26
N GLY A 11 -4.67 -1.47 -0.27
CA GLY A 11 -5.60 -2.44 0.31
C GLY A 11 -4.90 -3.64 0.94
N ALA A 12 -3.62 -3.49 1.29
CA ALA A 12 -2.73 -4.57 1.75
C ALA A 12 -2.68 -4.71 3.28
N GLY A 13 -3.61 -4.09 4.00
CA GLY A 13 -3.70 -4.17 5.45
C GLY A 13 -5.09 -3.82 5.98
N ILE A 14 -5.22 -3.86 7.30
CA ILE A 14 -6.45 -3.50 8.02
C ILE A 14 -6.22 -2.15 8.69
N ILE A 15 -6.98 -1.13 8.30
CA ILE A 15 -6.97 0.16 8.98
C ILE A 15 -7.99 0.08 10.12
N THR A 16 -7.52 0.37 11.32
CA THR A 16 -8.28 0.21 12.55
C THR A 16 -8.55 1.57 13.20
N PRO A 17 -9.71 1.76 13.85
CA PRO A 17 -9.92 2.94 14.70
C PRO A 17 -9.00 2.88 15.94
N ILE A 18 -8.87 4.01 16.64
CA ILE A 18 -8.14 4.08 17.92
C ILE A 18 -9.02 3.47 19.03
N ASP A 19 -9.19 2.15 18.96
CA ASP A 19 -9.92 1.34 19.92
C ASP A 19 -9.14 0.04 20.20
N PRO A 20 -8.70 -0.21 21.46
CA PRO A 20 -7.86 -1.36 21.78
C PRO A 20 -8.52 -2.71 21.50
N LYS A 21 -9.83 -2.82 21.65
CA LYS A 21 -10.55 -4.08 21.46
C LYS A 21 -10.61 -4.42 19.96
N ILE A 22 -11.01 -3.45 19.14
CA ILE A 22 -11.07 -3.62 17.68
C ILE A 22 -9.67 -3.89 17.12
N PHE A 23 -8.64 -3.23 17.66
CA PHE A 23 -7.26 -3.49 17.25
C PHE A 23 -6.83 -4.93 17.54
N ALA A 24 -7.13 -5.45 18.74
CA ALA A 24 -6.83 -6.83 19.11
C ALA A 24 -7.57 -7.85 18.23
N GLU A 25 -8.86 -7.61 17.97
CA GLU A 25 -9.68 -8.47 17.10
C GLU A 25 -9.13 -8.50 15.66
N ASN A 26 -8.68 -7.37 15.12
CA ASN A 26 -8.06 -7.30 13.80
C ASN A 26 -6.70 -8.02 13.75
N ILE A 27 -5.89 -7.96 14.81
CA ILE A 27 -4.64 -8.73 14.90
C ILE A 27 -4.94 -10.22 14.89
N ILE A 28 -5.89 -10.68 15.70
CA ILE A 28 -6.28 -12.10 15.75
C ILE A 28 -6.78 -12.54 14.37
N THR A 29 -7.65 -11.75 13.74
CA THR A 29 -8.16 -12.03 12.39
C THR A 29 -7.03 -12.18 11.37
N LEU A 30 -6.04 -11.29 11.41
CA LEU A 30 -4.88 -11.35 10.51
C LEU A 30 -4.01 -12.61 10.72
N LEU A 31 -3.91 -13.09 11.97
CA LEU A 31 -3.14 -14.28 12.32
C LEU A 31 -3.89 -15.59 12.00
N GLU A 32 -5.20 -15.62 12.19
CA GLU A 32 -6.02 -16.84 12.05
C GLU A 32 -6.55 -17.03 10.63
N ASP A 33 -6.96 -15.96 9.94
CA ASP A 33 -7.45 -16.04 8.56
C ASP A 33 -6.28 -16.01 7.56
N LYS A 34 -5.74 -17.21 7.30
CA LYS A 34 -4.66 -17.42 6.31
C LYS A 34 -5.04 -16.98 4.89
N LYS A 35 -6.32 -17.00 4.52
CA LYS A 35 -6.77 -16.61 3.19
C LYS A 35 -6.70 -15.09 3.07
N LEU A 36 -7.21 -14.37 4.06
CA LEU A 36 -7.08 -12.91 4.16
C LEU A 36 -5.61 -12.50 4.14
N ALA A 37 -4.77 -13.10 4.99
CA ALA A 37 -3.35 -12.77 5.06
C ALA A 37 -2.64 -12.93 3.70
N LYS A 38 -2.93 -14.02 2.97
CA LYS A 38 -2.38 -14.26 1.63
C LYS A 38 -2.88 -13.22 0.61
N GLU A 39 -4.14 -12.83 0.68
CA GLU A 39 -4.70 -11.80 -0.18
C GLU A 39 -4.04 -10.44 0.06
N LEU A 40 -3.94 -10.01 1.31
CA LEU A 40 -3.27 -8.77 1.70
C LEU A 40 -1.80 -8.75 1.25
N THR A 41 -1.10 -9.88 1.43
CA THR A 41 0.29 -10.04 0.94
C THR A 41 0.39 -9.85 -0.56
N LYS A 42 -0.52 -10.47 -1.34
CA LYS A 42 -0.54 -10.33 -2.80
C LYS A 42 -0.76 -8.87 -3.21
N LYS A 43 -1.73 -8.19 -2.59
CA LYS A 43 -2.02 -6.77 -2.84
C LYS A 43 -0.81 -5.89 -2.54
N GLY A 44 -0.12 -6.14 -1.43
CA GLY A 44 1.08 -5.40 -1.05
C GLY A 44 2.21 -5.55 -2.07
N ILE A 45 2.49 -6.77 -2.53
CA ILE A 45 3.49 -7.05 -3.56
C ILE A 45 3.12 -6.36 -4.88
N GLU A 46 1.86 -6.45 -5.29
CA GLU A 46 1.38 -5.83 -6.53
C GLU A 46 1.47 -4.30 -6.48
N TYR A 47 1.08 -3.69 -5.37
CA TYR A 47 1.19 -2.25 -5.16
C TYR A 47 2.66 -1.79 -5.16
N ALA A 48 3.55 -2.52 -4.47
CA ALA A 48 4.97 -2.18 -4.37
C ALA A 48 5.68 -2.19 -5.73
N ARG A 49 5.24 -3.01 -6.69
CA ARG A 49 5.81 -3.03 -8.06
C ARG A 49 5.72 -1.68 -8.78
N ARG A 50 4.71 -0.84 -8.45
CA ARG A 50 4.54 0.51 -9.03
C ARG A 50 5.67 1.48 -8.68
N PHE A 51 6.47 1.12 -7.69
CA PHE A 51 7.62 1.88 -7.20
C PHE A 51 8.94 1.20 -7.59
N SER A 52 8.94 0.39 -8.65
CA SER A 52 10.18 -0.11 -9.24
C SER A 52 11.05 1.06 -9.70
N TRP A 53 12.37 0.91 -9.60
CA TRP A 53 13.30 1.93 -10.09
C TRP A 53 13.06 2.26 -11.56
N ASP A 54 12.79 1.24 -12.38
CA ASP A 54 12.50 1.41 -13.80
C ASP A 54 11.25 2.27 -14.04
N ASP A 55 10.16 2.03 -13.31
CA ASP A 55 8.93 2.81 -13.45
C ASP A 55 9.07 4.22 -12.87
N MET A 56 9.86 4.39 -11.81
CA MET A 56 10.16 5.70 -11.25
C MET A 56 10.99 6.54 -12.23
N ILE A 57 12.06 5.98 -12.79
CA ILE A 57 12.93 6.68 -13.74
C ILE A 57 12.12 7.17 -14.95
N LYS A 58 11.25 6.32 -15.51
CA LYS A 58 10.38 6.71 -16.64
C LYS A 58 9.53 7.94 -16.30
N LYS A 59 8.86 7.93 -15.14
CA LYS A 59 8.03 9.06 -14.69
C LYS A 59 8.85 10.34 -14.51
N TYR A 60 10.07 10.24 -13.98
CA TYR A 60 10.95 11.40 -13.83
C TYR A 60 11.43 11.94 -15.18
N VAL A 61 11.79 11.07 -16.12
CA VAL A 61 12.18 11.48 -17.48
C VAL A 61 11.02 12.18 -18.19
N GLU A 62 9.81 11.60 -18.13
CA GLU A 62 8.60 12.21 -18.69
C GLU A 62 8.32 13.59 -18.08
N LEU A 63 8.47 13.71 -16.75
CA LEU A 63 8.31 14.98 -16.04
C LEU A 63 9.33 16.02 -16.51
N PHE A 64 10.60 15.65 -16.63
CA PHE A 64 11.64 16.58 -17.08
C PHE A 64 11.40 17.04 -18.51
N ILE A 65 11.09 16.13 -19.44
CA ILE A 65 10.75 16.48 -20.83
C ILE A 65 9.61 17.50 -20.84
N LYS A 66 8.52 17.21 -20.12
CA LYS A 66 7.35 18.09 -20.06
C LYS A 66 7.69 19.50 -19.55
N ILE A 67 8.53 19.61 -18.52
CA ILE A 67 8.90 20.91 -17.95
C ILE A 67 9.87 21.67 -18.88
N THR A 68 10.68 20.98 -19.67
CA THR A 68 11.65 21.61 -20.58
C THR A 68 11.07 21.97 -21.96
N GLU A 69 9.92 21.40 -22.33
CA GLU A 69 9.22 21.69 -23.59
C GLU A 69 8.11 22.75 -23.45
N GLU A 70 7.90 23.30 -22.23
CA GLU A 70 7.11 24.51 -21.94
C GLU A 70 8.01 25.77 -21.89
#